data_AF-A0A355BFM9-F1
#
_entry.id   AF-A0A355BFM9-F1
#
_cell.length_a   1.000
_cell.length_b   1.000
_cell.length_c   1.000
_cell.angle_alpha   90.00
_cell.angle_beta   90.00
_cell.angle_gamma   90.00
#
_symmetry.space_group_name_H-M   'P 1'
#
loop_
_entity.id
_entity.type
_entity.pdbx_description
1 polymer ?
#
loop_
_entity_poly.entity_id
_entity_poly.type
_entity_poly.pdbx_seq_one_letter_code
_entity_poly.pdbx_strand_id
1 'polypeptide(L)'
;GLPSSFALELPPYRKPQVGRILVRSLLDRTMFVLARAVIVAAPAGAIVWLMANYQIGDSSLLQYVASWLEPFARVIGLDGYILLAFILGFPANEIVIPIILMSYTQSGAIFELNSLTELHNILVHNGWTWLTALCTILFSLNHWPCGTTLLTIRKETQSSKWAALS
;
A
#
# COMPACT_ATOMS: atom_id res chain seq x y z
N GLY A 1 -34.56 -42.90 -24.28
CA GLY A 1 -34.78 -41.69 -23.47
C GLY A 1 -34.66 -40.49 -24.37
N LEU A 2 -35.64 -39.59 -24.35
CA LEU A 2 -35.61 -38.37 -25.18
C LEU A 2 -34.58 -37.37 -24.60
N PRO A 3 -33.72 -36.76 -25.42
CA PRO A 3 -32.79 -35.74 -24.96
C PRO A 3 -33.57 -34.46 -24.64
N SER A 4 -33.48 -34.00 -23.39
CA SER A 4 -34.04 -32.72 -22.96
C SER A 4 -33.29 -31.57 -23.65
N SER A 5 -33.92 -30.93 -24.62
CA SER A 5 -33.46 -29.66 -25.18
C SER A 5 -33.49 -28.59 -24.08
N PHE A 6 -32.31 -28.18 -23.61
CA PHE A 6 -32.18 -26.96 -22.81
C PHE A 6 -32.32 -25.77 -23.78
N ALA A 7 -33.57 -25.37 -24.04
CA ALA A 7 -33.86 -24.08 -24.65
C ALA A 7 -33.54 -23.00 -23.61
N LEU A 8 -32.35 -22.41 -23.70
CA LEU A 8 -31.95 -21.29 -22.86
C LEU A 8 -32.68 -20.03 -23.36
N GLU A 9 -33.91 -19.82 -22.90
CA GLU A 9 -34.66 -18.60 -23.21
C GLU A 9 -33.91 -17.40 -22.61
N LEU A 10 -33.30 -16.61 -23.50
CA LEU A 10 -32.67 -15.36 -23.09
C LEU A 10 -33.75 -14.43 -22.53
N PRO A 11 -33.60 -13.92 -21.30
CA PRO A 11 -34.57 -13.00 -20.75
C PRO A 11 -34.66 -11.75 -21.63
N PRO A 12 -35.84 -11.14 -21.74
CA PRO A 12 -36.04 -9.95 -22.56
C PRO A 12 -35.12 -8.82 -22.09
N TYR A 13 -34.21 -8.40 -22.98
CA TYR A 13 -33.24 -7.34 -22.71
C TYR A 13 -33.95 -6.01 -22.46
N ARG A 14 -33.82 -5.47 -21.24
CA ARG A 14 -34.35 -4.15 -20.87
C ARG A 14 -33.26 -3.10 -20.96
N LYS A 15 -33.54 -1.97 -21.60
CA LYS A 15 -32.59 -0.87 -21.72
C LYS A 15 -32.20 -0.37 -20.32
N PRO A 16 -30.89 -0.31 -19.98
CA PRO A 16 -30.45 0.16 -18.69
C PRO A 16 -30.77 1.65 -18.51
N GLN A 17 -31.32 2.01 -17.34
CA GLN A 17 -31.49 3.41 -16.95
C GLN A 17 -30.15 3.98 -16.50
N VAL A 18 -29.34 4.45 -17.46
CA VAL A 18 -27.94 4.86 -17.25
C VAL A 18 -27.79 5.82 -16.05
N GLY A 19 -28.62 6.85 -15.94
CA GLY A 19 -28.55 7.81 -14.84
C GLY A 19 -28.83 7.20 -13.46
N ARG A 20 -29.87 6.36 -13.35
CA ARG A 20 -30.22 5.71 -12.08
C ARG A 20 -29.17 4.68 -11.67
N ILE A 21 -28.56 3.99 -12.64
CA ILE A 21 -27.47 3.05 -12.41
C ILE A 21 -26.22 3.78 -11.95
N LEU A 22 -25.87 4.92 -12.59
CA LEU A 22 -24.69 5.70 -12.23
C LEU A 22 -24.81 6.24 -10.79
N VAL A 23 -25.92 6.90 -10.47
CA VAL A 23 -26.17 7.47 -9.12
C VAL A 23 -26.16 6.38 -8.07
N ARG A 24 -26.83 5.25 -8.33
CA ARG A 24 -26.93 4.15 -7.37
C ARG A 24 -25.60 3.39 -7.22
N SER A 25 -24.85 3.16 -8.29
CA SER A 25 -23.51 2.55 -8.20
C SER A 25 -22.53 3.46 -7.47
N LEU A 26 -22.55 4.76 -7.74
CA LEU A 26 -21.65 5.70 -7.06
C LEU A 26 -22.01 5.79 -5.57
N LEU A 27 -23.27 6.08 -5.24
CA LEU A 27 -23.68 6.26 -3.84
C LEU A 27 -23.64 4.95 -3.04
N ASP A 28 -24.23 3.85 -3.55
CA ASP A 28 -24.36 2.62 -2.76
C ASP A 28 -23.09 1.76 -2.80
N ARG A 29 -22.25 1.84 -3.84
CA ARG A 29 -21.04 1.00 -3.94
C ARG A 29 -19.75 1.77 -3.75
N THR A 30 -19.55 2.92 -4.40
CA THR A 30 -18.24 3.59 -4.33
C THR A 30 -17.98 4.26 -2.99
N MET A 31 -19.00 4.88 -2.36
CA MET A 31 -18.83 5.54 -1.07
C MET A 31 -18.43 4.56 0.05
N PHE A 32 -18.99 3.36 0.06
CA PHE A 32 -18.63 2.35 1.06
C PHE A 32 -17.21 1.80 0.90
N VAL A 33 -16.75 1.64 -0.35
CA VAL A 33 -15.38 1.23 -0.64
C VAL A 33 -14.41 2.34 -0.26
N LEU A 34 -14.72 3.59 -0.62
CA LEU A 34 -13.91 4.76 -0.29
C LEU A 34 -13.80 4.95 1.23
N ALA A 35 -14.91 4.84 1.96
CA ALA A 35 -14.91 4.95 3.42
C ALA A 35 -13.99 3.90 4.07
N ARG A 36 -14.00 2.65 3.60
CA ARG A 36 -13.10 1.60 4.08
C ARG A 36 -11.64 1.91 3.79
N ALA A 37 -11.33 2.46 2.61
CA ALA A 37 -9.97 2.87 2.26
C ALA A 37 -9.49 4.02 3.17
N VAL A 38 -10.33 5.04 3.38
CA VAL A 38 -10.00 6.19 4.24
C VAL A 38 -9.76 5.78 5.69
N ILE A 39 -10.58 4.87 6.23
CA ILE A 39 -10.43 4.37 7.62
C ILE A 39 -9.05 3.70 7.84
N VAL A 40 -8.48 3.11 6.80
CA VAL A 40 -7.17 2.44 6.85
C VAL A 40 -6.03 3.42 6.54
N ALA A 41 -6.19 4.26 5.52
CA ALA A 41 -5.14 5.16 5.03
C ALA A 41 -4.94 6.38 5.93
N ALA A 42 -6.00 7.01 6.45
CA ALA A 42 -5.91 8.21 7.28
C ALA A 42 -5.07 8.02 8.56
N PRO A 43 -5.29 6.98 9.40
CA PRO A 43 -4.46 6.79 10.59
C PRO A 43 -3.00 6.49 10.23
N ALA A 44 -2.76 5.74 9.17
CA ALA A 44 -1.40 5.45 8.73
C ALA A 44 -0.66 6.69 8.22
N GLY A 45 -1.33 7.52 7.41
CA GLY A 45 -0.78 8.81 6.98
C GLY A 45 -0.48 9.72 8.17
N ALA A 46 -1.35 9.75 9.19
CA ALA A 46 -1.10 10.50 10.41
C ALA A 46 0.13 9.99 11.18
N ILE A 47 0.32 8.66 11.25
CA ILE A 47 1.51 8.06 11.85
C ILE A 47 2.77 8.45 11.07
N VAL A 48 2.78 8.28 9.75
CA VAL A 48 3.94 8.66 8.91
C VAL A 48 4.27 10.13 9.07
N TRP A 49 3.26 11.01 9.05
CA TRP A 49 3.45 12.44 9.24
C TRP A 49 4.04 12.76 10.62
N LEU A 50 3.53 12.14 11.69
CA LEU A 50 4.08 12.31 13.04
C LEU A 50 5.54 11.84 13.11
N MET A 51 5.86 10.67 12.56
CA MET A 51 7.22 10.14 12.58
C MET A 51 8.21 11.04 11.83
N ALA A 52 7.76 11.66 10.73
CA ALA A 52 8.62 12.51 9.94
C ALA A 52 8.82 13.92 10.50
N ASN A 53 7.76 14.51 11.09
CA ASN A 53 7.81 15.88 11.58
C ASN A 53 8.20 15.99 13.06
N TYR A 54 8.07 14.91 13.83
CA TYR A 54 8.52 14.90 15.22
C TYR A 54 10.03 14.69 15.28
N GLN A 55 10.73 15.69 15.80
CA GLN A 55 12.18 15.70 15.95
C GLN A 55 12.58 15.35 17.38
N ILE A 56 13.54 14.44 17.53
CA ILE A 56 14.20 14.11 18.79
C ILE A 56 15.65 14.56 18.63
N GLY A 57 15.99 15.69 19.24
CA GLY A 57 17.27 16.36 19.01
C GLY A 57 17.38 16.87 17.58
N ASP A 58 18.46 16.48 16.89
CA ASP A 58 18.74 16.88 15.50
C ASP A 58 18.19 15.88 14.45
N SER A 59 17.57 14.77 14.89
CA SER A 59 17.07 13.71 14.00
C SER A 59 15.55 13.56 14.08
N SER A 60 14.90 13.27 12.95
CA SER A 60 13.48 12.91 12.96
C SER A 60 13.28 11.54 13.61
N LEU A 61 12.10 11.31 14.18
CA LEU A 61 11.74 10.00 14.75
C LEU A 61 11.81 8.91 13.67
N LEU A 62 11.47 9.25 12.42
CA LEU A 62 11.63 8.38 11.26
C LEU A 62 13.09 7.94 11.08
N GLN A 63 14.05 8.86 11.12
CA GLN A 63 15.47 8.55 10.99
C GLN A 63 15.99 7.71 12.16
N TYR A 64 15.55 8.02 13.38
CA TYR A 64 15.90 7.25 14.56
C TYR A 64 15.46 5.79 14.41
N VAL A 65 14.21 5.56 14.02
CA VAL A 65 13.67 4.22 13.79
C VAL A 65 14.37 3.55 12.60
N ALA A 66 14.59 4.24 11.48
CA ALA A 66 15.30 3.67 10.33
C ALA A 66 16.70 3.18 10.71
N SER A 67 17.44 3.95 11.51
CA SER A 67 18.77 3.55 12.00
C SER A 67 18.74 2.32 12.92
N TRP A 68 17.64 2.12 13.65
CA TRP A 68 17.42 0.93 14.47
C TRP A 68 17.06 -0.30 13.63
N LEU A 69 16.35 -0.12 12.51
CA LEU A 69 16.03 -1.20 11.56
C LEU A 69 17.18 -1.55 10.61
N GLU A 70 18.15 -0.66 10.43
CA GLU A 70 19.32 -0.81 9.57
C GLU A 70 20.03 -2.17 9.66
N PRO A 71 20.40 -2.71 10.84
CA PRO A 71 21.07 -4.01 10.92
C PRO A 71 20.23 -5.16 10.36
N PHE A 72 18.90 -5.12 10.54
CA PHE A 72 18.00 -6.13 10.00
C PHE A 72 17.84 -5.99 8.49
N ALA A 73 17.73 -4.75 8.00
CA ALA A 73 17.62 -4.46 6.58
C ALA A 73 18.86 -4.92 5.81
N ARG A 74 20.07 -4.67 6.33
CA ARG A 74 21.32 -5.09 5.69
C ARG A 74 21.44 -6.60 5.52
N VAL A 75 20.91 -7.40 6.46
CA VAL A 75 20.90 -8.87 6.34
C VAL A 75 20.08 -9.33 5.12
N ILE A 76 19.03 -8.58 4.76
CA ILE A 76 18.16 -8.84 3.61
C ILE A 76 18.72 -8.21 2.32
N GLY A 77 19.79 -7.39 2.42
CA GLY A 77 20.33 -6.60 1.31
C GLY A 77 19.56 -5.30 1.04
N LEU A 78 18.85 -4.80 2.05
CA LEU A 78 18.08 -3.56 2.05
C LEU A 78 18.72 -2.50 2.97
N ASP A 79 18.19 -1.28 2.91
CA ASP A 79 18.47 -0.18 3.84
C ASP A 79 17.34 -0.10 4.88
N GLY A 80 17.66 0.34 6.11
CA GLY A 80 16.71 0.59 7.19
C GLY A 80 15.56 1.51 6.78
N TYR A 81 15.80 2.48 5.89
CA TYR A 81 14.72 3.30 5.32
C TYR A 81 13.75 2.51 4.45
N ILE A 82 14.26 1.57 3.63
CA ILE A 82 13.44 0.71 2.76
C ILE A 82 12.58 -0.20 3.64
N LEU A 83 13.19 -0.85 4.63
CA LEU A 83 12.48 -1.75 5.52
C LEU A 83 11.40 -1.02 6.34
N LEU A 84 11.72 0.17 6.86
CA LEU A 84 10.75 1.02 7.54
C LEU A 84 9.61 1.44 6.60
N ALA A 85 9.91 1.81 5.35
CA ALA A 85 8.90 2.19 4.38
C ALA A 85 7.92 1.05 4.07
N PHE A 86 8.38 -0.21 4.03
CA PHE A 86 7.47 -1.35 3.90
C PHE A 86 6.56 -1.52 5.12
N ILE A 87 7.09 -1.33 6.34
CA ILE A 87 6.30 -1.41 7.58
C ILE A 87 5.23 -0.31 7.62
N LEU A 88 5.61 0.93 7.29
CA LEU A 88 4.69 2.06 7.25
C LEU A 88 3.72 1.99 6.05
N GLY A 89 4.14 1.35 4.96
CA GLY A 89 3.36 1.07 3.77
C GLY A 89 2.38 -0.11 3.90
N PHE A 90 2.34 -0.80 5.04
CA PHE A 90 1.37 -1.88 5.32
C PHE A 90 -0.10 -1.59 4.91
N PRO A 91 -0.67 -0.38 5.12
CA PRO A 91 -2.04 -0.09 4.73
C PRO A 91 -2.22 0.14 3.22
N ALA A 92 -1.18 0.54 2.49
CA ALA A 92 -1.20 0.78 1.06
C ALA A 92 0.20 0.51 0.45
N ASN A 93 0.34 -0.52 -0.36
CA ASN A 93 1.65 -0.95 -0.84
C ASN A 93 2.26 0.03 -1.86
N GLU A 94 1.40 0.83 -2.49
CA GLU A 94 1.74 1.83 -3.47
C GLU A 94 2.49 3.03 -2.85
N ILE A 95 2.33 3.28 -1.55
CA ILE A 95 3.00 4.42 -0.87
C ILE A 95 4.42 4.11 -0.40
N VAL A 96 4.91 2.87 -0.58
CA VAL A 96 6.26 2.47 -0.13
C VAL A 96 7.33 3.33 -0.81
N ILE A 97 7.29 3.50 -2.14
CA ILE A 97 8.28 4.33 -2.86
C ILE A 97 8.22 5.81 -2.42
N PRO A 98 7.03 6.45 -2.35
CA PRO A 98 6.92 7.80 -1.80
C PRO A 98 7.48 7.95 -0.37
N ILE A 99 7.27 6.97 0.52
CA ILE A 99 7.84 7.01 1.88
C ILE A 99 9.37 6.90 1.85
N ILE A 100 9.93 6.05 0.99
CA ILE A 100 11.39 5.94 0.79
C ILE A 100 11.98 7.28 0.36
N LEU A 101 11.37 7.93 -0.64
CA LEU A 101 11.84 9.21 -1.15
C LEU A 101 11.74 10.32 -0.12
N MET A 102 10.63 10.38 0.59
CA MET A 102 10.43 11.29 1.71
C MET A 102 11.50 11.09 2.78
N SER A 103 11.83 9.84 3.10
CA SER A 103 12.85 9.50 4.09
C SER A 103 14.25 9.94 3.65
N TYR A 104 14.63 9.69 2.39
CA TYR A 104 15.93 10.08 1.85
C TYR A 104 16.10 11.59 1.67
N THR A 105 15.01 12.29 1.35
CA THR A 105 15.03 13.76 1.20
C THR A 105 14.77 14.49 2.51
N GLN A 106 14.50 13.75 3.59
CA GLN A 106 14.10 14.28 4.90
C GLN A 106 12.93 15.28 4.80
N SER A 107 12.04 15.05 3.84
CA SER A 107 10.88 15.92 3.64
C SER A 107 9.83 15.64 4.71
N GLY A 108 9.21 16.70 5.25
CA GLY A 108 8.13 16.58 6.23
C GLY A 108 6.80 16.07 5.63
N ALA A 109 6.73 15.85 4.32
CA ALA A 109 5.54 15.37 3.64
C ALA A 109 5.89 14.37 2.52
N ILE A 110 4.95 13.46 2.25
CA ILE A 110 4.98 12.57 1.09
C ILE A 110 4.72 13.39 -0.15
N PHE A 111 5.58 13.27 -1.16
CA PHE A 111 5.40 13.91 -2.46
C PHE A 111 5.74 12.91 -3.57
N GLU A 112 5.20 13.16 -4.76
CA GLU A 112 5.51 12.40 -5.96
C GLU A 112 6.54 13.17 -6.79
N LEU A 113 7.48 12.43 -7.40
CA LEU A 113 8.44 12.99 -8.33
C LEU A 113 7.81 13.09 -9.72
N ASN A 114 8.05 14.22 -10.39
CA ASN A 114 7.54 14.46 -11.74
C ASN A 114 8.41 13.81 -12.83
N SER A 115 9.62 13.35 -12.50
CA SER A 115 10.56 12.79 -13.47
C SER A 115 11.24 11.50 -12.99
N LEU A 116 11.41 10.54 -13.91
CA LEU A 116 12.14 9.28 -13.65
C LEU A 116 13.64 9.52 -13.43
N THR A 117 14.18 10.59 -14.00
CA THR A 117 15.59 10.97 -13.86
C THR A 117 15.91 11.45 -12.46
N GLU A 118 15.04 12.25 -11.83
CA GLU A 118 15.20 12.67 -10.44
C GLU A 118 15.10 11.47 -9.49
N LEU A 119 14.15 10.57 -9.74
CA LEU A 119 13.99 9.33 -8.98
C LEU A 119 15.30 8.53 -8.99
N HIS A 120 15.83 8.24 -10.17
CA HIS A 120 17.08 7.50 -10.32
C HIS A 120 18.24 8.16 -9.55
N ASN A 121 18.39 9.48 -9.66
CA ASN A 121 19.47 10.21 -9.01
C ASN A 121 19.38 10.14 -7.48
N ILE A 122 18.18 10.27 -6.90
CA ILE A 122 17.97 10.16 -5.46
C ILE A 122 18.35 8.76 -4.98
N LEU A 123 17.89 7.71 -5.67
CA LEU A 123 18.17 6.33 -5.26
C LEU A 123 19.67 6.03 -5.30
N VAL A 124 20.35 6.37 -6.42
CA VAL A 124 21.80 6.14 -6.56
C VAL A 124 22.61 6.94 -5.54
N HIS A 125 22.22 8.19 -5.26
CA HIS A 125 22.89 9.02 -4.26
C HIS A 125 22.74 8.45 -2.83
N ASN A 126 21.65 7.74 -2.55
CA ASN A 126 21.41 7.06 -1.28
C ASN A 126 21.93 5.61 -1.27
N GLY A 127 22.91 5.28 -2.13
CA GLY A 127 23.62 4.01 -2.08
C GLY A 127 22.87 2.83 -2.70
N TRP A 128 21.83 3.08 -3.50
CA TRP A 128 21.15 2.00 -4.21
C TRP A 128 22.08 1.37 -5.23
N THR A 129 22.38 0.10 -5.01
CA THR A 129 23.03 -0.75 -6.00
C THR A 129 21.97 -1.55 -6.76
N TRP A 130 22.37 -2.17 -7.86
CA TRP A 130 21.50 -3.12 -8.57
C TRP A 130 21.02 -4.26 -7.66
N LEU A 131 21.85 -4.67 -6.69
CA LEU A 131 21.51 -5.71 -5.72
C LEU A 131 20.38 -5.24 -4.80
N THR A 132 20.48 -4.01 -4.27
CA THR A 132 19.44 -3.41 -3.44
C THR A 132 18.12 -3.26 -4.20
N ALA A 133 18.18 -2.85 -5.48
CA ALA A 133 17.00 -2.79 -6.34
C ALA A 133 16.35 -4.17 -6.54
N LEU A 134 17.16 -5.21 -6.79
CA LEU A 134 16.67 -6.59 -6.91
C LEU A 134 16.04 -7.08 -5.61
N CYS A 135 16.70 -6.90 -4.47
CA CYS A 135 16.16 -7.26 -3.16
C CYS A 135 14.85 -6.52 -2.87
N THR A 136 14.76 -5.24 -3.23
CA THR A 136 13.55 -4.42 -3.04
C THR A 136 12.38 -4.95 -3.89
N ILE A 137 12.63 -5.34 -5.14
CA ILE A 137 11.61 -5.94 -6.01
C ILE A 137 11.15 -7.28 -5.44
N LEU A 138 12.10 -8.15 -5.05
CA LEU A 138 11.77 -9.45 -4.46
C LEU A 138 10.98 -9.30 -3.16
N PHE A 139 11.36 -8.35 -2.31
CA PHE A 139 10.65 -8.06 -1.07
C PHE A 139 9.24 -7.53 -1.35
N SER A 140 9.09 -6.60 -2.31
CA SER A 140 7.79 -6.08 -2.75
C SER A 140 6.86 -7.19 -3.28
N LEU A 141 7.38 -8.25 -3.89
CA LEU A 141 6.57 -9.37 -4.36
C LEU A 141 6.16 -10.35 -3.24
N ASN A 142 6.99 -10.49 -2.19
CA ASN A 142 6.81 -11.51 -1.15
C ASN A 142 6.36 -10.96 0.20
N HIS A 143 6.18 -9.65 0.34
CA HIS A 143 5.69 -9.06 1.59
C HIS A 143 4.21 -9.38 1.85
N TRP A 144 3.76 -9.03 3.06
CA TRP A 144 2.40 -9.23 3.55
C TRP A 144 1.34 -8.57 2.64
N PRO A 145 0.12 -9.12 2.58
CA PRO A 145 -1.00 -8.48 1.89
C PRO A 145 -1.36 -7.14 2.55
N CYS A 146 -1.83 -6.19 1.76
CA CYS A 146 -2.19 -4.86 2.26
C CYS A 146 -3.31 -4.92 3.32
N GLY A 147 -3.35 -3.92 4.20
CA GLY A 147 -4.30 -3.87 5.31
C GLY A 147 -5.77 -4.04 4.91
N THR A 148 -6.17 -3.60 3.71
CA THR A 148 -7.55 -3.79 3.20
C THR A 148 -7.87 -5.26 2.90
N THR A 149 -6.89 -6.01 2.40
CA THR A 149 -6.99 -7.46 2.18
C THR A 149 -7.09 -8.18 3.51
N LEU A 150 -6.25 -7.83 4.49
CA LEU A 150 -6.29 -8.41 5.83
C LEU A 150 -7.62 -8.14 6.56
N LEU A 151 -8.18 -6.94 6.41
CA LEU A 151 -9.52 -6.63 6.92
C LEU A 151 -10.60 -7.48 6.25
N THR A 152 -10.44 -7.78 4.97
CA THR A 152 -11.37 -8.65 4.24
C THR A 152 -11.23 -10.09 4.72
N ILE A 153 -10.01 -10.62 4.84
CA ILE A 153 -9.74 -11.95 5.41
C ILE A 153 -10.36 -12.06 6.80
N ARG A 154 -10.18 -11.08 7.67
CA ARG A 154 -10.78 -11.07 9.01
C ARG A 154 -12.30 -11.12 8.96
N LYS A 155 -12.93 -10.38 8.04
CA LYS A 155 -14.40 -10.34 7.89
C LYS A 155 -14.95 -11.67 7.37
N GLU A 156 -14.28 -12.29 6.41
CA GLU A 156 -14.72 -13.56 5.82
C GLU A 156 -14.43 -14.77 6.72
N THR A 157 -13.28 -14.79 7.40
CA THR A 157 -12.88 -15.91 8.28
C THR A 157 -13.36 -15.76 9.72
N GLN A 158 -13.85 -14.57 10.12
CA GLN A 158 -14.23 -14.20 11.50
C GLN A 158 -13.14 -14.49 12.55
N SER A 159 -11.88 -14.66 12.12
CA SER A 159 -10.77 -15.05 12.97
C SER A 159 -9.60 -14.08 12.80
N SER A 160 -9.26 -13.40 13.89
CA SER A 160 -8.09 -12.52 13.93
C SER A 160 -6.78 -13.30 13.83
N LYS A 161 -6.76 -14.60 14.14
CA LYS A 161 -5.56 -15.43 14.01
C LYS A 161 -5.17 -15.63 12.55
N TRP A 162 -6.16 -15.89 11.68
CA TRP A 162 -5.93 -16.08 10.25
C TRP A 162 -5.50 -14.77 9.57
N ALA A 163 -6.09 -13.64 9.98
CA ALA A 163 -5.66 -12.33 9.49
C ALA A 163 -4.28 -11.88 10.02
N ALA A 164 -3.77 -12.45 11.12
CA ALA A 164 -2.42 -12.13 11.60
C ALA A 164 -1.34 -13.04 11.01
N LEU A 165 -1.71 -14.24 10.55
CA LEU A 165 -0.80 -15.20 9.93
C LEU A 165 -0.64 -14.97 8.41
N SER A 166 -1.63 -14.35 7.76
CA SER A 166 -1.64 -14.06 6.32
C SER A 166 -0.79 -12.84 6.00
#